data_AF-A0A7K4NQ84-F1
#
_entry.id   AF-A0A7K4NQ84-F1
#
_cell.length_a   1.000
_cell.length_b   1.000
_cell.length_c   1.000
_cell.angle_alpha   90.00
_cell.angle_beta   90.00
_cell.angle_gamma   90.00
#
_symmetry.space_group_name_H-M   'P 1'
#
loop_
_entity.id
_entity.type
_entity.pdbx_description
1 polymer ?
#
loop_
_entity_poly.entity_id
_entity_poly.type
_entity_poly.pdbx_seq_one_letter_code
_entity_poly.pdbx_strand_id
1 'polypeptide(L)'
;MTYPFDYIARIKATKKLAREKNVPVWLIPFANSVGLILLTAVYLGVYTLVVLVDMEKNMDYVPAWWKMLVVHADWIPLIYFAVISLTMLDKVLITIIIIQSAITKSIFKIIQKTDHKIWRKTGKDSYIANKIWWLQQKWVGLDKRIRVMIIIQFLIAFISWRYFF
;
A
#
# COMPACT_ATOMS: atom_id res chain seq x y z
N MET A 1 1.61 28.16 16.93
CA MET A 1 1.35 26.98 16.08
C MET A 1 2.37 25.93 16.39
N THR A 2 1.94 24.77 16.88
CA THR A 2 2.82 23.64 17.20
C THR A 2 2.70 22.61 16.09
N TYR A 3 3.80 22.38 15.36
CA TYR A 3 3.91 21.43 14.24
C TYR A 3 3.15 20.09 14.42
N PRO A 4 3.19 19.39 15.57
CA PRO A 4 2.46 18.12 15.73
C PRO A 4 0.94 18.25 15.66
N PHE A 5 0.35 19.33 16.18
CA PHE A 5 -1.10 19.54 16.13
C PHE A 5 -1.56 19.80 14.69
N ASP A 6 -0.80 20.59 13.93
CA ASP A 6 -1.09 20.87 12.53
C ASP A 6 -0.95 19.62 11.66
N TYR A 7 0.03 18.75 11.94
CA TYR A 7 0.21 17.49 11.22
C TYR A 7 -0.97 16.52 11.40
N ILE A 8 -1.43 16.33 12.65
CA ILE A 8 -2.61 15.49 12.92
C ILE A 8 -3.86 16.09 12.27
N ALA A 9 -3.99 17.42 12.26
CA ALA A 9 -5.09 18.10 11.59
C ALA A 9 -5.07 17.86 10.06
N ARG A 10 -3.89 17.91 9.42
CA ARG A 10 -3.73 17.58 7.99
C ARG A 10 -4.16 16.15 7.68
N ILE A 11 -3.76 15.17 8.50
CA ILE A 11 -4.22 13.78 8.34
C ILE A 11 -5.73 13.68 8.52
N LYS A 12 -6.31 14.31 9.54
CA LYS A 12 -7.77 14.32 9.75
C LYS A 12 -8.52 14.94 8.57
N ALA A 13 -7.97 15.99 7.94
CA ALA A 13 -8.56 16.62 6.77
C ALA A 13 -8.68 15.66 5.58
N THR A 14 -7.76 14.69 5.44
CA THR A 14 -7.86 13.67 4.37
C THR A 14 -9.11 12.79 4.48
N LYS A 15 -9.71 12.63 5.67
CA LYS A 15 -11.00 11.94 5.83
C LYS A 15 -12.14 12.71 5.15
N LYS A 16 -12.07 14.04 5.10
CA LYS A 16 -13.02 14.86 4.35
C LYS A 16 -12.79 14.67 2.84
N LEU A 17 -11.54 14.74 2.40
CA LEU A 17 -11.18 14.52 0.99
C LEU A 17 -11.63 13.14 0.47
N ALA A 18 -11.45 12.07 1.24
CA ALA A 18 -11.91 10.73 0.86
C ALA A 18 -13.43 10.69 0.64
N ARG A 19 -14.21 11.36 1.50
CA ARG A 19 -15.66 11.50 1.34
C ARG A 19 -16.02 12.25 0.07
N GLU A 20 -15.37 13.38 -0.19
CA GLU A 20 -15.59 14.18 -1.40
C GLU A 20 -15.22 13.43 -2.70
N LYS A 21 -14.24 12.52 -2.63
CA LYS A 21 -13.79 11.69 -3.77
C LYS A 21 -14.53 10.37 -3.90
N ASN A 22 -15.60 10.13 -3.12
CA ASN A 22 -16.38 8.90 -3.09
C ASN A 22 -15.53 7.65 -2.80
N VAL A 23 -14.53 7.78 -1.93
CA VAL A 23 -13.75 6.63 -1.43
C VAL A 23 -14.43 6.13 -0.15
N PRO A 24 -15.08 4.95 -0.16
CA PRO A 24 -16.03 4.54 0.88
C PRO A 24 -15.37 4.26 2.23
N VAL A 25 -14.13 3.79 2.26
CA VAL A 25 -13.40 3.45 3.49
C VAL A 25 -12.04 4.13 3.48
N TRP A 26 -11.90 5.20 4.26
CA TRP A 26 -10.64 5.96 4.39
C TRP A 26 -9.48 5.13 4.97
N LEU A 27 -9.78 4.09 5.76
CA LEU A 27 -8.74 3.22 6.32
C LEU A 27 -7.97 2.46 5.23
N ILE A 28 -8.59 2.18 4.09
CA ILE A 28 -7.94 1.49 2.95
C ILE A 28 -6.82 2.35 2.35
N PRO A 29 -7.05 3.59 1.87
CA PRO A 29 -5.98 4.43 1.35
C PRO A 29 -4.96 4.78 2.44
N PHE A 30 -5.37 4.88 3.71
CA PHE A 30 -4.43 5.04 4.84
C PHE A 30 -3.48 3.85 4.97
N ALA A 31 -4.00 2.62 5.04
CA ALA A 31 -3.19 1.41 5.12
C ALA A 31 -2.29 1.25 3.88
N ASN A 32 -2.80 1.55 2.68
CA ASN A 32 -2.01 1.54 1.45
C ASN A 32 -0.88 2.58 1.48
N SER A 33 -1.12 3.76 2.08
CA SER A 33 -0.09 4.80 2.22
C SER A 33 1.02 4.37 3.16
N VAL A 34 0.64 3.81 4.31
CA VAL A 34 1.60 3.25 5.27
C VAL A 34 2.39 2.11 4.65
N GLY A 35 1.72 1.20 3.93
CA GLY A 35 2.36 0.10 3.22
C GLY A 35 3.34 0.57 2.15
N LEU A 36 2.98 1.60 1.38
CA LEU A 36 3.87 2.19 0.37
C LEU A 36 5.09 2.84 1.00
N ILE A 37 4.91 3.61 2.08
CA ILE A 37 6.02 4.20 2.84
C ILE A 37 6.94 3.11 3.40
N LEU A 38 6.38 2.03 3.95
CA LEU A 38 7.14 0.89 4.46
C LEU A 38 7.99 0.25 3.35
N LEU A 39 7.40 -0.01 2.18
CA LEU A 39 8.12 -0.56 1.03
C LEU A 39 9.24 0.38 0.55
N THR A 40 8.95 1.68 0.45
CA THR A 40 9.96 2.69 0.09
C THR A 40 11.09 2.74 1.10
N ALA A 41 10.78 2.68 2.40
CA ALA A 41 11.78 2.70 3.47
C ALA A 41 12.67 1.46 3.47
N VAL A 42 12.09 0.27 3.24
CA VAL A 42 12.85 -0.97 3.05
C VAL A 42 13.76 -0.87 1.84
N TYR A 43 13.25 -0.38 0.71
CA TYR A 43 14.04 -0.21 -0.51
C TYR A 43 15.23 0.73 -0.26
N LEU A 44 14.98 1.94 0.24
CA LEU A 44 16.02 2.91 0.58
C LEU A 44 17.03 2.35 1.58
N GLY A 45 16.55 1.61 2.59
CA GLY A 45 17.41 0.97 3.57
C GLY A 45 18.34 -0.07 2.94
N VAL A 46 17.82 -0.96 2.10
CA VAL A 46 18.63 -1.97 1.39
C VAL A 46 19.68 -1.29 0.51
N TYR A 47 19.33 -0.25 -0.26
CA TYR A 47 20.31 0.48 -1.06
C TYR A 47 21.37 1.17 -0.22
N THR A 48 20.97 1.78 0.91
CA THR A 48 21.92 2.42 1.82
C THR A 48 22.89 1.38 2.39
N LEU A 49 22.39 0.18 2.76
CA LEU A 49 23.23 -0.92 3.24
C LEU A 49 24.20 -1.43 2.18
N VAL A 50 23.75 -1.59 0.93
CA VAL A 50 24.63 -1.98 -0.18
C VAL A 50 25.75 -0.95 -0.37
N VAL A 51 25.40 0.34 -0.39
CA VAL A 51 26.38 1.42 -0.51
C VAL A 51 27.36 1.41 0.66
N LEU A 52 26.90 1.20 1.90
CA LEU A 52 27.78 1.10 3.07
C LEU A 52 28.77 -0.06 2.91
N VAL A 53 28.32 -1.24 2.49
CA VAL A 53 29.19 -2.41 2.27
C VAL A 53 30.21 -2.14 1.16
N ASP A 54 29.79 -1.52 0.06
CA ASP A 54 30.70 -1.17 -1.04
C ASP A 54 31.70 -0.10 -0.64
N MET A 55 31.30 0.89 0.16
CA MET A 55 32.22 1.87 0.72
C MET A 55 33.26 1.20 1.62
N GLU A 56 32.86 0.32 2.54
CA GLU A 56 33.77 -0.38 3.45
C GLU A 56 34.81 -1.21 2.69
N LYS A 57 34.40 -1.91 1.62
CA LYS A 57 35.30 -2.71 0.78
C LYS A 57 36.33 -1.88 0.03
N ASN A 58 36.01 -0.62 -0.27
CA ASN A 58 36.88 0.30 -1.01
C ASN A 58 37.70 1.21 -0.09
N MET A 59 37.64 1.04 1.24
CA MET A 59 38.47 1.78 2.19
C MET A 59 39.81 1.09 2.41
N ASP A 60 40.92 1.83 2.27
CA ASP A 60 42.26 1.33 2.59
C ASP A 60 42.45 1.03 4.09
N TYR A 61 41.68 1.73 4.95
CA TYR A 61 41.64 1.52 6.39
C TYR A 61 40.23 1.76 6.92
N VAL A 62 39.67 0.81 7.67
CA VAL A 62 38.34 0.90 8.28
C VAL A 62 38.44 1.52 9.69
N PRO A 63 37.96 2.75 9.92
CA PRO A 63 38.05 3.40 11.22
C PRO A 63 37.19 2.73 12.30
N ALA A 64 37.57 2.87 13.57
CA ALA A 64 36.82 2.30 14.69
C ALA A 64 35.37 2.83 14.79
N TRP A 65 35.13 4.09 14.42
CA TRP A 65 33.79 4.68 14.40
C TRP A 65 32.88 4.06 13.31
N TRP A 66 33.46 3.53 12.22
CA TRP A 66 32.72 2.86 11.16
C TRP A 66 32.06 1.58 11.66
N LYS A 67 32.80 0.79 12.46
CA LYS A 67 32.28 -0.44 13.08
C LYS A 67 31.08 -0.17 13.99
N MET A 68 31.09 0.95 14.73
CA MET A 68 29.93 1.35 15.53
C MET A 68 28.71 1.73 14.66
N LEU A 69 28.94 2.35 13.50
CA LEU A 69 27.87 2.71 12.57
C LEU A 69 27.23 1.47 11.94
N VAL A 70 28.04 0.53 11.45
CA VAL A 70 27.58 -0.70 10.78
C VAL A 70 26.69 -1.55 11.71
N VAL A 71 27.01 -1.64 13.00
CA VAL A 71 26.20 -2.39 13.99
C VAL A 71 24.76 -1.85 14.11
N HIS A 72 24.55 -0.56 13.83
CA HIS A 72 23.22 0.06 13.88
C HIS A 72 22.58 0.25 12.51
N ALA A 73 23.29 -0.09 11.42
CA ALA A 73 22.83 0.13 10.06
C ALA A 73 21.56 -0.70 9.73
N ASP A 74 21.35 -1.84 10.39
CA ASP A 74 20.14 -2.66 10.24
C ASP A 74 18.84 -1.92 10.61
N TRP A 75 18.93 -0.85 11.40
CA TRP A 75 17.79 -0.01 11.79
C TRP A 75 17.46 1.08 10.76
N ILE A 76 18.30 1.30 9.76
CA ILE A 76 18.12 2.34 8.72
C ILE A 76 16.73 2.26 8.04
N PRO A 77 16.23 1.09 7.61
CA PRO A 77 14.88 0.98 7.06
C PRO A 77 13.79 1.52 8.01
N LEU A 78 13.92 1.23 9.31
CA LEU A 78 12.95 1.66 10.31
C LEU A 78 13.04 3.16 10.59
N ILE A 79 14.25 3.71 10.58
CA ILE A 79 14.50 5.16 10.69
C ILE A 79 13.88 5.89 9.49
N TYR A 80 14.12 5.43 8.27
CA TYR A 80 13.48 6.00 7.07
C TYR A 80 11.96 5.92 7.15
N PHE A 81 11.42 4.78 7.58
CA PHE A 81 9.97 4.63 7.74
C PHE A 81 9.40 5.66 8.72
N ALA A 82 10.03 5.84 9.89
CA ALA A 82 9.59 6.81 10.88
C ALA A 82 9.66 8.25 10.36
N VAL A 83 10.78 8.62 9.73
CA VAL A 83 10.99 9.97 9.18
C VAL A 83 9.99 10.27 8.07
N ILE A 84 9.84 9.38 7.08
CA ILE A 84 8.91 9.58 5.96
C ILE A 84 7.46 9.61 6.45
N SER A 85 7.11 8.74 7.41
CA SER A 85 5.77 8.76 8.01
C SER A 85 5.47 10.13 8.62
N LEU A 86 6.34 10.62 9.52
CA LEU A 86 6.13 11.88 10.24
C LEU A 86 6.16 13.13 9.34
N THR A 87 6.75 13.05 8.15
CA THR A 87 6.96 14.21 7.27
C THR A 87 6.05 14.21 6.03
N MET A 88 5.68 13.04 5.51
CA MET A 88 5.04 12.92 4.20
C MET A 88 3.77 12.07 4.15
N LEU A 89 3.37 11.42 5.26
CA LEU A 89 2.18 10.54 5.26
C LEU A 89 0.92 11.24 4.78
N ASP A 90 0.70 12.50 5.15
CA ASP A 90 -0.45 13.30 4.69
C ASP A 90 -0.45 13.50 3.16
N LYS A 91 0.71 13.81 2.58
CA LYS A 91 0.87 13.98 1.12
C LYS A 91 0.68 12.67 0.37
N VAL A 92 1.30 11.58 0.84
CA VAL A 92 1.15 10.25 0.25
C VAL A 92 -0.32 9.82 0.29
N LEU A 93 -0.98 10.05 1.42
CA LEU A 93 -2.39 9.72 1.60
C LEU A 93 -3.32 10.47 0.65
N ILE A 94 -3.11 11.78 0.45
CA ILE A 94 -3.86 12.57 -0.52
C ILE A 94 -3.69 11.98 -1.93
N THR A 95 -2.46 11.68 -2.33
CA THR A 95 -2.16 11.10 -3.65
C THR A 95 -2.85 9.76 -3.84
N ILE A 96 -2.80 8.86 -2.85
CA ILE A 96 -3.46 7.56 -2.93
C ILE A 96 -4.99 7.72 -2.99
N ILE A 97 -5.59 8.64 -2.24
CA ILE A 97 -7.04 8.91 -2.33
C ILE A 97 -7.44 9.33 -3.75
N ILE A 98 -6.65 10.22 -4.37
CA ILE A 98 -6.92 10.69 -5.73
C ILE A 98 -6.79 9.54 -6.75
N ILE A 99 -5.70 8.77 -6.68
CA ILE A 99 -5.45 7.63 -7.56
C ILE A 99 -6.55 6.58 -7.39
N GLN A 100 -6.89 6.23 -6.15
CA GLN A 100 -7.94 5.25 -5.86
C GLN A 100 -9.28 5.69 -6.43
N SER A 101 -9.66 6.95 -6.25
CA SER A 101 -10.89 7.52 -6.84
C SER A 101 -10.86 7.43 -8.38
N ALA A 102 -9.73 7.75 -9.01
CA ALA A 102 -9.58 7.69 -10.47
C ALA A 102 -9.67 6.26 -11.02
N ILE A 103 -9.02 5.30 -10.35
CA ILE A 103 -9.07 3.88 -10.70
C ILE A 103 -10.50 3.36 -10.58
N THR A 104 -11.16 3.62 -9.45
CA THR A 104 -12.53 3.17 -9.21
C THR A 104 -13.50 3.71 -10.27
N LYS A 105 -13.41 5.00 -10.63
CA LYS A 105 -14.22 5.59 -11.72
C LYS A 105 -13.93 4.93 -13.06
N SER A 106 -12.67 4.67 -13.36
CA SER A 106 -12.27 4.01 -14.61
C SER A 106 -12.82 2.59 -14.70
N ILE A 107 -12.73 1.82 -13.62
CA ILE A 107 -13.28 0.46 -13.53
C ILE A 107 -14.79 0.48 -13.76
N PHE A 108 -15.54 1.36 -13.07
CA PHE A 108 -16.99 1.44 -13.27
C PHE A 108 -17.35 1.80 -14.71
N LYS A 109 -16.64 2.73 -15.34
CA LYS A 109 -16.85 3.09 -16.74
C LYS A 109 -16.57 1.91 -17.69
N ILE A 110 -15.53 1.11 -17.41
CA ILE A 110 -15.20 -0.09 -18.19
C ILE A 110 -16.29 -1.14 -18.03
N ILE A 111 -16.74 -1.42 -16.80
CA ILE A 111 -17.82 -2.37 -16.52
C ILE A 111 -19.08 -1.94 -17.26
N GLN A 112 -19.51 -0.68 -17.12
CA GLN A 112 -20.70 -0.15 -17.77
C GLN A 112 -20.62 -0.23 -19.30
N LYS A 113 -19.49 0.14 -19.92
CA LYS A 113 -19.30 0.02 -21.36
C LYS A 113 -19.35 -1.43 -21.83
N THR A 114 -18.79 -2.34 -21.04
CA THR A 114 -18.74 -3.76 -21.38
C THR A 114 -20.12 -4.39 -21.24
N ASP A 115 -20.83 -4.11 -20.15
CA ASP A 115 -22.21 -4.54 -19.95
C ASP A 115 -23.12 -4.01 -21.06
N HIS A 116 -23.01 -2.73 -21.43
CA HIS A 116 -23.78 -2.18 -22.54
C HIS A 116 -23.44 -2.86 -23.88
N LYS A 117 -22.17 -3.22 -24.12
CA LYS A 117 -21.76 -3.96 -25.32
C LYS A 117 -22.31 -5.39 -25.33
N ILE A 118 -22.37 -6.06 -24.18
CA ILE A 118 -22.95 -7.40 -24.03
C ILE A 118 -24.47 -7.35 -24.21
N TRP A 119 -25.13 -6.34 -23.62
CA TRP A 119 -26.55 -6.11 -23.75
C TRP A 119 -26.97 -5.97 -25.22
N ARG A 120 -26.26 -5.14 -25.99
CA ARG A 120 -26.53 -5.00 -27.45
C ARG A 120 -26.43 -6.30 -28.24
N LYS A 121 -25.70 -7.31 -27.75
CA LYS A 121 -25.52 -8.61 -28.42
C LYS A 121 -26.43 -9.72 -27.92
N THR A 122 -26.87 -9.65 -26.66
CA THR A 122 -27.54 -10.79 -25.98
C THR A 122 -28.85 -10.41 -25.30
N GLY A 123 -29.20 -9.13 -25.23
CA GLY A 123 -30.36 -8.62 -24.50
C GLY A 123 -30.27 -8.75 -22.98
N LYS A 124 -29.16 -9.31 -22.43
CA LYS A 124 -28.97 -9.50 -21.00
C LYS A 124 -28.39 -8.24 -20.36
N ASP A 125 -29.13 -7.68 -19.40
CA ASP A 125 -28.68 -6.54 -18.61
C ASP A 125 -27.65 -6.94 -17.54
N SER A 126 -26.68 -6.03 -17.30
CA SER A 126 -25.75 -6.07 -16.17
C SER A 126 -25.03 -7.41 -15.97
N TYR A 127 -24.64 -8.07 -17.05
CA TYR A 127 -24.10 -9.44 -17.01
C TYR A 127 -22.79 -9.55 -16.21
N ILE A 128 -21.82 -8.66 -16.45
CA ILE A 128 -20.54 -8.63 -15.74
C ILE A 128 -20.74 -8.17 -14.31
N ALA A 129 -21.52 -7.10 -14.09
CA ALA A 129 -21.84 -6.63 -12.74
C ALA A 129 -22.46 -7.74 -11.88
N ASN A 130 -23.41 -8.51 -12.41
CA ASN A 130 -24.03 -9.64 -11.70
C ASN A 130 -23.04 -10.76 -11.37
N LYS A 131 -22.11 -11.08 -12.28
CA LYS A 131 -21.07 -12.07 -12.00
C LYS A 131 -20.10 -11.62 -10.92
N ILE A 132 -19.68 -10.36 -10.95
CA ILE A 132 -18.83 -9.76 -9.92
C ILE A 132 -19.56 -9.82 -8.57
N TRP A 133 -20.83 -9.44 -8.54
CA TRP A 133 -21.65 -9.47 -7.34
C TRP A 133 -21.80 -10.87 -6.77
N TRP A 134 -22.09 -11.86 -7.61
CA TRP A 134 -22.19 -13.26 -7.20
C TRP A 134 -20.88 -13.76 -6.56
N LEU A 135 -19.73 -13.41 -7.14
CA LEU A 135 -18.42 -13.75 -6.57
C LEU A 135 -18.20 -13.06 -5.20
N GLN A 136 -18.55 -11.77 -5.10
CA GLN A 136 -18.45 -11.02 -3.86
C GLN A 136 -19.35 -11.60 -2.76
N GLN A 137 -20.60 -11.95 -3.07
CA GLN A 137 -21.53 -12.56 -2.12
C GLN A 137 -21.02 -13.90 -1.62
N LYS A 138 -20.47 -14.74 -2.50
CA LYS A 138 -19.84 -16.00 -2.09
C LYS A 138 -18.71 -15.77 -1.11
N TRP A 139 -17.87 -14.77 -1.34
CA TRP A 139 -16.76 -14.45 -0.45
C TRP A 139 -17.23 -13.89 0.89
N VAL A 140 -18.15 -12.93 0.89
CA VAL A 140 -18.68 -12.29 2.10
C VAL A 140 -19.51 -13.27 2.94
N GLY A 141 -20.20 -14.20 2.29
CA GLY A 141 -20.99 -15.25 2.93
C GLY A 141 -20.17 -16.32 3.62
N LEU A 142 -18.84 -16.38 3.43
CA LEU A 142 -17.97 -17.26 4.19
C LEU A 142 -17.80 -16.78 5.63
N ASP A 143 -17.72 -17.73 6.56
CA ASP A 143 -17.40 -17.41 7.95
C ASP A 143 -16.08 -16.64 8.08
N LYS A 144 -16.05 -15.72 9.05
CA LYS A 144 -14.88 -14.85 9.29
C LYS A 144 -13.60 -15.66 9.51
N ARG A 145 -13.67 -16.80 10.21
CA ARG A 145 -12.54 -17.70 10.45
C ARG A 145 -12.00 -18.31 9.16
N ILE A 146 -12.89 -18.77 8.27
CA ILE A 146 -12.53 -19.38 6.98
C ILE A 146 -11.87 -18.33 6.08
N ARG A 147 -12.43 -17.11 6.01
CA ARG A 147 -11.82 -16.00 5.25
C ARG A 147 -10.40 -15.69 5.72
N VAL A 148 -10.20 -15.62 7.04
CA VAL A 148 -8.87 -15.37 7.62
C VAL A 148 -7.91 -16.52 7.31
N MET A 149 -8.35 -17.78 7.42
CA MET A 149 -7.52 -18.94 7.06
C MET A 149 -7.08 -18.91 5.59
N ILE A 150 -7.99 -18.57 4.66
CA ILE A 150 -7.64 -18.48 3.24
C ILE A 150 -6.61 -17.37 3.01
N ILE A 151 -6.78 -16.21 3.66
CA ILE A 151 -5.81 -15.10 3.57
C ILE A 151 -4.45 -15.54 4.11
N ILE A 152 -4.41 -16.21 5.26
CA ILE A 152 -3.16 -16.71 5.86
C ILE A 152 -2.50 -17.75 4.96
N GLN A 153 -3.24 -18.71 4.42
CA GLN A 153 -2.71 -19.72 3.49
C GLN A 153 -2.14 -19.07 2.23
N PHE A 154 -2.82 -18.05 1.69
CA PHE A 154 -2.33 -17.29 0.56
C PHE A 154 -1.03 -16.54 0.89
N LEU A 155 -0.95 -15.92 2.06
CA LEU A 155 0.27 -15.25 2.54
C LEU A 155 1.43 -16.25 2.73
N ILE A 156 1.18 -17.42 3.31
CA ILE A 156 2.18 -18.47 3.46
C ILE A 156 2.66 -18.96 2.09
N ALA A 157 1.75 -19.25 1.16
CA ALA A 157 2.12 -19.68 -0.20
C ALA A 157 2.95 -18.62 -0.93
N PHE A 158 2.60 -17.34 -0.79
CA PHE A 158 3.33 -16.23 -1.37
C PHE A 158 4.74 -16.06 -0.78
N ILE A 159 4.87 -16.14 0.55
CA ILE A 159 6.15 -16.08 1.25
C ILE A 159 7.01 -17.29 0.87
N SER A 160 6.44 -18.49 0.89
CA SER A 160 7.14 -19.71 0.46
C SER A 160 7.62 -19.61 -0.98
N TRP A 161 6.81 -19.11 -1.91
CA TRP A 161 7.29 -18.84 -3.27
C TRP A 161 8.54 -17.96 -3.24
N ARG A 162 8.50 -16.81 -2.56
CA ARG A 162 9.59 -15.81 -2.56
C ARG A 162 10.91 -16.31 -1.93
N TYR A 163 10.85 -17.26 -1.00
CA TYR A 163 12.02 -17.81 -0.33
C TYR A 163 12.54 -19.11 -0.95
N PHE A 164 11.68 -19.87 -1.65
CA PHE A 164 12.06 -21.14 -2.29
C PHE A 164 12.30 -21.06 -3.81
N PHE A 165 11.88 -19.96 -4.47
CA PHE A 165 12.13 -19.65 -5.89
C PHE A 165 12.63 -18.21 -6.06
#